data_AF-A0A645GF50-F1
#
_entry.id   AF-A0A645GF50-F1
#
_cell.length_a   1.000
_cell.length_b   1.000
_cell.length_c   1.000
_cell.angle_alpha   90.00
_cell.angle_beta   90.00
_cell.angle_gamma   90.00
#
_symmetry.space_group_name_H-M   'P 1'
#
loop_
_entity.id
_entity.type
_entity.pdbx_description
1 polymer ?
#
loop_
_entity_poly.entity_id
_entity_poly.type
_entity_poly.pdbx_seq_one_letter_code
_entity_poly.pdbx_strand_id
1 'polypeptide(L)'
;MKFGEYEYKLTYDQDDKRVLQINTGSKHTKTEETNRNAEYFEDYVITAKKVFKNYVYKIYASVSMALMFILVLTQCFNGNKDKKTVSILSNLFLVIGIIFAIIALNPNLDYAEQDLNVYINEYLE
;
A
#
# COMPACT_ATOMS: atom_id res chain seq x y z
N MET A 1 11.33 2.70 -6.94
CA MET A 1 9.90 3.10 -7.00
C MET A 1 9.62 3.95 -5.78
N LYS A 2 9.10 5.16 -5.96
CA LYS A 2 8.81 6.09 -4.86
C LYS A 2 7.34 6.52 -4.97
N PHE A 3 6.63 6.55 -3.84
CA PHE A 3 5.25 6.97 -3.76
C PHE A 3 5.01 7.69 -2.43
N GLY A 4 4.88 9.02 -2.46
CA GLY A 4 4.86 9.83 -1.24
C GLY A 4 6.14 9.66 -0.42
N GLU A 5 5.97 9.28 0.84
CA GLU A 5 7.06 8.98 1.78
C GLU A 5 7.62 7.56 1.62
N TYR A 6 6.96 6.70 0.84
CA TYR A 6 7.37 5.31 0.65
C TYR A 6 8.36 5.18 -0.50
N GLU A 7 9.42 4.39 -0.32
CA GLU A 7 10.41 4.13 -1.34
C GLU A 7 10.86 2.66 -1.33
N TYR A 8 10.97 2.08 -2.52
CA TYR A 8 11.59 0.79 -2.76
C TYR A 8 12.74 1.01 -3.75
N LYS A 9 13.96 0.63 -3.38
CA LYS A 9 15.13 0.82 -4.24
C LYS A 9 16.03 -0.39 -4.16
N LEU A 10 16.24 -1.04 -5.30
CA LEU A 10 17.24 -2.09 -5.48
C LEU A 10 18.39 -1.50 -6.28
N THR A 11 19.59 -1.47 -5.68
CA THR A 11 20.83 -0.94 -6.26
C THR A 11 21.95 -1.96 -6.13
N TYR A 12 23.11 -1.62 -6.67
CA TYR A 12 24.36 -2.35 -6.43
C TYR A 12 25.32 -1.45 -5.64
N ASP A 13 26.11 -2.04 -4.74
CA ASP A 13 27.18 -1.34 -4.02
C ASP A 13 28.46 -1.26 -4.89
N GLN A 14 29.57 -0.85 -4.27
CA GLN A 14 30.87 -0.75 -4.95
C GLN A 14 31.51 -2.11 -5.28
N ASP A 15 31.04 -3.19 -4.65
CA ASP A 15 31.52 -4.57 -4.83
C ASP A 15 30.59 -5.38 -5.76
N ASP A 16 29.69 -4.73 -6.51
CA ASP A 16 28.63 -5.35 -7.33
C ASP A 16 27.66 -6.23 -6.52
N LYS A 17 27.52 -6.02 -5.21
CA LYS A 17 26.53 -6.70 -4.37
C LYS A 17 25.20 -5.97 -4.39
N ARG A 18 24.10 -6.72 -4.36
CA ARG A 18 22.76 -6.14 -4.35
C ARG A 18 22.46 -5.48 -3.02
N VAL A 19 21.89 -4.28 -3.07
CA VAL A 19 21.47 -3.49 -1.90
C VAL A 19 20.01 -3.15 -2.06
N LEU A 20 19.19 -3.62 -1.13
CA LEU A 20 17.77 -3.31 -1.07
C LEU A 20 17.51 -2.27 0.03
N GLN A 21 16.88 -1.18 -0.35
CA GLN A 21 16.39 -0.14 0.54
C GLN A 21 14.87 -0.07 0.46
N ILE A 22 14.23 -0.18 1.62
CA ILE A 22 12.80 -0.04 1.79
C ILE A 22 12.57 1.06 2.79
N ASN A 23 11.76 2.02 2.38
CA ASN A 23 11.37 3.14 3.17
C ASN A 23 9.84 3.11 3.26
N THR A 24 9.32 2.93 4.46
CA THR A 24 7.90 3.08 4.78
C THR A 24 7.74 4.26 5.72
N GLY A 25 6.53 4.81 5.82
CA GLY A 25 6.25 5.94 6.73
C GLY A 25 6.60 5.68 8.21
N SER A 26 6.85 4.42 8.61
CA SER A 26 7.20 4.02 9.97
C SER A 26 8.60 3.40 10.10
N LYS A 27 9.24 2.95 9.01
CA LYS A 27 10.50 2.19 9.06
C LYS A 27 11.38 2.44 7.84
N HIS A 28 12.68 2.51 8.10
CA HIS A 28 13.73 2.50 7.08
C HIS A 28 14.56 1.23 7.24
N THR A 29 14.59 0.39 6.22
CA THR A 29 15.42 -0.82 6.19
C THR A 29 16.35 -0.74 5.00
N LYS A 30 17.65 -0.96 5.24
CA LYS A 30 18.67 -1.15 4.21
C LYS A 30 19.34 -2.50 4.48
N THR A 31 19.33 -3.37 3.48
CA THR A 31 19.94 -4.70 3.56
C THR A 31 20.85 -4.91 2.37
N GLU A 32 22.04 -5.43 2.61
CA GLU A 32 23.04 -5.75 1.60
C GLU A 32 23.16 -7.26 1.46
N GLU A 33 23.32 -7.71 0.22
CA GLU A 33 23.56 -9.13 -0.08
C GLU A 33 24.98 -9.51 0.33
N THR A 34 25.08 -10.59 1.07
CA THR A 34 26.33 -11.18 1.56
C THR A 34 26.34 -12.67 1.21
N ASN A 35 27.50 -13.31 1.28
CA ASN A 35 27.61 -14.75 1.06
C ASN A 35 26.75 -15.58 2.03
N ARG A 36 26.34 -15.02 3.18
CA ARG A 36 25.53 -15.71 4.19
C ARG A 36 24.03 -15.68 3.88
N ASN A 37 23.55 -14.65 3.19
CA ASN A 37 22.12 -14.45 2.92
C ASN A 37 21.75 -14.45 1.44
N ALA A 38 22.71 -14.68 0.53
CA ALA A 38 22.50 -14.68 -0.91
C ALA A 38 21.38 -15.63 -1.36
N GLU A 39 21.23 -16.79 -0.69
CA GLU A 39 20.18 -17.76 -1.02
C GLU A 39 18.76 -17.25 -0.69
N TYR A 40 18.63 -16.32 0.26
CA TYR A 40 17.37 -15.75 0.74
C TYR A 40 17.11 -14.34 0.20
N PHE A 41 18.12 -13.71 -0.41
CA PHE A 41 18.05 -12.30 -0.81
C PHE A 41 17.01 -12.05 -1.92
N GLU A 42 16.84 -13.00 -2.85
CA GLU A 42 15.82 -12.87 -3.90
C GLU A 42 14.39 -12.90 -3.34
N ASP A 43 14.13 -13.81 -2.40
CA ASP A 43 12.84 -13.91 -1.73
C ASP A 43 12.53 -12.65 -0.91
N TYR A 44 13.55 -12.06 -0.28
CA TYR A 44 13.42 -10.76 0.38
C TYR A 44 13.04 -9.66 -0.60
N VAL A 45 13.71 -9.57 -1.75
CA VAL A 45 13.40 -8.61 -2.83
C VAL A 45 11.96 -8.76 -3.32
N ILE A 46 11.49 -9.99 -3.54
CA ILE A 46 10.12 -10.28 -3.98
C ILE A 46 9.11 -9.86 -2.90
N THR A 47 9.35 -10.23 -1.64
CA THR A 47 8.47 -9.93 -0.51
C THR A 47 8.38 -8.42 -0.28
N ALA A 48 9.51 -7.73 -0.24
CA ALA A 48 9.60 -6.29 -0.15
C ALA A 48 8.79 -5.57 -1.25
N LYS A 49 8.91 -6.03 -2.49
CA LYS A 49 8.17 -5.47 -3.63
C LYS A 49 6.66 -5.69 -3.49
N LYS A 50 6.22 -6.84 -2.96
CA LYS A 50 4.81 -7.14 -2.69
C LYS A 50 4.27 -6.22 -1.59
N VAL A 51 5.01 -6.05 -0.51
CA VAL A 51 4.68 -5.11 0.58
C VAL A 51 4.52 -3.69 0.05
N PHE A 52 5.49 -3.21 -0.73
CA PHE A 52 5.42 -1.87 -1.33
C PHE A 52 4.17 -1.71 -2.21
N LYS A 53 3.85 -2.69 -3.07
CA LYS A 53 2.63 -2.65 -3.89
C LYS A 53 1.36 -2.61 -3.04
N ASN A 54 1.29 -3.44 -2.00
CA ASN A 54 0.16 -3.48 -1.07
C ASN A 54 -0.06 -2.12 -0.40
N TYR A 55 1.01 -1.47 0.03
CA TYR A 55 0.97 -0.12 0.58
C TYR A 55 0.41 0.91 -0.38
N VAL A 56 0.92 0.91 -1.62
CA VAL A 56 0.43 1.81 -2.67
C VAL A 56 -1.07 1.58 -2.91
N TYR A 57 -1.51 0.32 -3.00
CA TYR A 57 -2.93 -0.01 -3.15
C TYR A 57 -3.78 0.47 -1.97
N LYS A 58 -3.30 0.30 -0.73
CA LYS A 58 -4.00 0.77 0.48
C LYS A 58 -4.24 2.28 0.43
N ILE A 59 -3.22 3.05 0.05
CA ILE A 59 -3.34 4.51 -0.06
C ILE A 59 -4.32 4.91 -1.17
N TYR A 60 -4.20 4.31 -2.36
CA TYR A 60 -5.13 4.57 -3.46
C TYR A 60 -6.57 4.24 -3.07
N ALA A 61 -6.79 3.12 -2.39
CA ALA A 61 -8.10 2.72 -1.90
C ALA A 61 -8.64 3.73 -0.87
N SER A 62 -7.83 4.15 0.10
CA SER A 62 -8.21 5.15 1.10
C SER A 62 -8.59 6.50 0.47
N VAL A 63 -7.77 7.00 -0.48
CA VAL A 63 -8.05 8.26 -1.20
C VAL A 63 -9.33 8.12 -2.05
N SER A 64 -9.49 7.01 -2.76
CA SER A 64 -10.67 6.75 -3.58
C SER A 64 -11.93 6.68 -2.73
N MET A 65 -11.86 6.00 -1.58
CA MET A 65 -12.95 5.95 -0.59
C MET A 65 -13.35 7.35 -0.12
N ALA A 66 -12.38 8.18 0.27
CA ALA A 66 -12.65 9.55 0.72
C ALA A 66 -13.32 10.40 -0.39
N LEU A 67 -12.83 10.30 -1.63
CA LEU A 67 -13.41 10.99 -2.78
C LEU A 67 -14.86 10.55 -3.03
N MET A 68 -15.13 9.25 -3.02
CA MET A 68 -16.49 8.72 -3.20
C MET A 68 -17.44 9.22 -2.11
N PHE A 69 -16.98 9.31 -0.86
CA PHE A 69 -17.77 9.85 0.24
C PHE A 69 -18.08 11.35 0.06
N ILE A 70 -17.09 12.15 -0.35
CA ILE A 70 -17.28 13.57 -0.68
C ILE A 70 -18.29 13.75 -1.82
N LEU A 71 -18.23 12.91 -2.86
CA LEU A 71 -19.17 12.97 -3.97
C LEU A 71 -20.61 12.62 -3.56
N VAL A 72 -20.79 11.65 -2.66
CA VAL A 72 -22.10 11.34 -2.07
C VAL A 72 -22.62 12.52 -1.26
N LEU A 73 -21.80 13.10 -0.38
CA LEU A 73 -22.19 14.27 0.42
C LEU A 73 -22.56 15.45 -0.48
N THR A 74 -21.74 15.75 -1.50
CA THR A 74 -22.00 16.84 -2.43
C THR A 74 -23.36 16.67 -3.11
N GLN A 75 -23.70 15.46 -3.55
CA GLN A 75 -25.02 15.19 -4.14
C GLN A 75 -26.17 15.32 -3.13
N CYS A 76 -25.97 14.91 -1.87
CA CYS A 76 -26.96 15.11 -0.81
C CYS A 76 -27.22 16.59 -0.53
N PHE A 77 -26.19 17.44 -0.57
CA PHE A 77 -26.31 18.88 -0.31
C PHE A 77 -26.75 19.70 -1.53
N ASN A 78 -26.51 19.23 -2.76
CA ASN A 78 -26.93 19.91 -4.00
C ASN A 78 -28.31 19.48 -4.52
N GLY A 79 -28.99 18.53 -3.86
CA GLY A 79 -30.31 18.07 -4.25
C GLY A 79 -31.39 19.14 -4.03
N ASN A 80 -32.02 19.60 -5.11
CA ASN A 80 -33.24 20.41 -5.04
C ASN A 80 -34.29 19.67 -4.17
N LYS A 81 -34.82 20.35 -3.15
CA LYS A 81 -35.72 19.81 -2.11
C LYS A 81 -36.97 19.10 -2.64
N ASP A 82 -37.31 19.28 -3.92
CA ASP A 82 -38.55 18.80 -4.53
C ASP A 82 -38.45 17.45 -5.25
N LYS A 83 -37.24 16.89 -5.48
CA LYS A 83 -37.08 15.57 -6.11
C LYS A 83 -36.54 14.56 -5.11
N LYS A 84 -37.47 13.92 -4.40
CA LYS A 84 -37.25 12.90 -3.35
C LYS A 84 -36.80 11.53 -3.89
N THR A 85 -36.05 11.51 -4.98
CA THR A 85 -35.49 10.28 -5.54
C THR A 85 -34.01 10.25 -5.16
N VAL A 86 -33.61 9.28 -4.33
CA VAL A 86 -32.19 9.01 -4.06
C VAL A 86 -31.51 8.82 -5.41
N SER A 87 -30.53 9.68 -5.72
CA SER A 87 -29.82 9.65 -7.00
C SER A 87 -29.17 8.28 -7.20
N ILE A 88 -29.44 7.62 -8.33
CA ILE A 88 -28.80 6.34 -8.73
C ILE A 88 -27.27 6.49 -8.67
N LEU A 89 -26.78 7.69 -8.98
CA LEU A 89 -25.36 8.03 -8.95
C LEU A 89 -24.79 8.03 -7.52
N SER A 90 -25.55 8.51 -6.53
CA SER A 90 -25.15 8.44 -5.11
C SER A 90 -25.04 6.99 -4.63
N ASN A 91 -26.00 6.13 -5.01
CA ASN A 91 -25.94 4.70 -4.67
C ASN A 91 -24.72 4.03 -5.31
N LEU A 92 -24.42 4.35 -6.58
CA LEU A 92 -23.23 3.83 -7.26
C LEU A 92 -21.94 4.24 -6.53
N PHE A 93 -21.79 5.51 -6.18
CA PHE A 93 -20.62 5.98 -5.44
C PHE A 93 -20.51 5.36 -4.04
N LEU A 94 -21.63 5.12 -3.37
CA LEU A 94 -21.64 4.46 -2.07
C LEU A 94 -21.19 2.99 -2.18
N VAL A 95 -21.67 2.24 -3.17
CA VAL A 95 -21.22 0.86 -3.43
C VAL A 95 -19.73 0.81 -3.76
N ILE A 96 -19.26 1.68 -4.65
CA ILE A 96 -17.84 1.78 -5.01
C ILE A 96 -17.00 2.17 -3.78
N GLY A 97 -17.49 3.10 -2.96
CA GLY A 97 -16.86 3.52 -1.71
C GLY A 97 -16.70 2.36 -0.72
N ILE A 98 -17.72 1.50 -0.58
CA ILE A 98 -17.66 0.29 0.26
C ILE A 98 -16.60 -0.68 -0.25
N ILE A 99 -16.52 -0.90 -1.58
CA ILE A 99 -15.49 -1.77 -2.17
C ILE A 99 -14.09 -1.25 -1.82
N PHE A 100 -13.85 0.06 -1.98
CA PHE A 100 -12.58 0.66 -1.60
C PHE A 100 -12.32 0.62 -0.09
N ALA A 101 -13.35 0.74 0.75
CA ALA A 101 -13.23 0.60 2.19
C ALA A 101 -12.78 -0.82 2.59
N ILE A 102 -13.36 -1.85 1.98
CA ILE A 102 -12.96 -3.25 2.22
C ILE A 102 -11.49 -3.47 1.88
N ILE A 103 -11.01 -2.87 0.77
CA ILE A 103 -9.61 -2.97 0.36
C ILE A 103 -8.71 -2.19 1.32
N ALA A 104 -9.06 -0.95 1.64
CA ALA A 104 -8.26 -0.07 2.51
C ALA A 104 -8.14 -0.61 3.94
N LEU A 105 -9.19 -1.24 4.45
CA LEU A 105 -9.26 -1.81 5.81
C LEU A 105 -8.87 -3.30 5.85
N ASN A 106 -8.36 -3.86 4.76
CA ASN A 106 -8.00 -5.27 4.70
C ASN A 106 -6.76 -5.56 5.58
N PRO A 107 -6.89 -6.34 6.67
CA PRO A 107 -5.77 -6.65 7.57
C PRO A 107 -4.67 -7.47 6.88
N ASN A 108 -4.97 -8.16 5.77
CA ASN A 108 -3.97 -8.88 4.97
C ASN A 108 -2.91 -7.96 4.35
N LEU A 109 -3.20 -6.66 4.25
CA LEU A 109 -2.21 -5.67 3.82
C LEU A 109 -1.21 -5.36 4.93
N ASP A 110 -1.61 -5.49 6.20
CA ASP A 110 -0.76 -5.25 7.37
C ASP A 110 0.08 -6.49 7.73
N TYR A 111 -0.46 -7.71 7.53
CA TYR A 111 0.30 -8.95 7.71
C TYR A 111 1.53 -9.04 6.80
N ALA A 112 1.47 -8.47 5.58
CA ALA A 112 2.61 -8.49 4.67
C ALA A 112 3.82 -7.70 5.20
N GLU A 113 3.59 -6.61 5.95
CA GLU A 113 4.67 -5.87 6.61
C GLU A 113 5.24 -6.66 7.79
N GLN A 114 4.38 -7.36 8.54
CA GLN A 114 4.81 -8.23 9.62
C GLN A 114 5.68 -9.37 9.10
N ASP A 115 5.29 -10.02 8.00
CA ASP A 115 6.07 -11.08 7.34
C ASP A 115 7.46 -10.58 6.91
N LEU A 116 7.53 -9.37 6.33
CA LEU A 116 8.80 -8.76 5.93
C LEU A 116 9.70 -8.50 7.14
N ASN A 117 9.15 -7.99 8.25
CA ASN A 117 9.91 -7.76 9.47
C ASN A 117 10.43 -9.06 10.10
N VAL A 118 9.61 -10.11 10.12
CA VAL A 118 10.03 -11.43 10.60
C VAL A 118 11.15 -11.97 9.71
N TYR A 119 11.01 -11.88 8.39
CA TYR A 119 12.02 -12.35 7.45
C TYR A 119 13.35 -11.64 7.62
N ILE A 120 13.34 -10.31 7.83
CA ILE A 120 14.55 -9.53 8.12
C ILE A 120 15.24 -10.05 9.39
N ASN A 121 14.48 -10.18 10.48
CA ASN A 121 15.05 -10.56 11.78
C ASN A 121 15.54 -12.01 11.82
N GLU A 122 14.97 -12.92 11.02
CA GLU A 122 15.29 -14.34 11.06
C GLU A 122 16.39 -14.74 10.06
N TYR A 123 16.43 -14.11 8.88
CA TYR A 123 17.29 -14.55 7.77
C TYR A 123 18.32 -13.52 7.30
N LEU A 124 18.22 -12.26 7.72
CA LEU A 124 19.05 -11.17 7.19
C LEU A 124 19.92 -10.45 8.24
N GLU A 125 19.55 -10.46 9.52
CA GLU A 125 20.39 -10.05 10.67
C GLU A 125 21.19 -11.23 11.26
#